data_AF-A0A822D1D6-F1
#
_entry.id   AF-A0A822D1D6-F1
#
_cell.length_a   1.000
_cell.length_b   1.000
_cell.length_c   1.000
_cell.angle_alpha   90.00
_cell.angle_beta   90.00
_cell.angle_gamma   90.00
#
_symmetry.space_group_name_H-M   'P 1'
#
loop_
_entity.id
_entity.type
_entity.pdbx_description
1 polymer ?
#
loop_
_entity_poly.entity_id
_entity_poly.type
_entity_poly.pdbx_seq_one_letter_code
_entity_poly.pdbx_strand_id
1 'polypeptide(L)' 'NGQYHTVVFSEHENATGIIRPIALDLDTINGFVYWIDLGGGQIPLKIARVRFDGKSPENVVVDNLLQPNYIVYNLDLHC' A
#
# COMPACT_ATOMS: atom_id res chain seq x y z
N ASN A 1 7.82 10.08 26.04
CA ASN A 1 8.22 8.85 25.34
C ASN A 1 7.11 8.49 24.35
N GLY A 2 7.14 9.14 23.19
CA GLY A 2 5.98 9.26 22.30
C GLY A 2 5.84 8.08 21.36
N GLN A 3 4.76 7.33 21.51
CA GLN A 3 4.21 6.53 20.43
C GLN A 3 3.52 7.47 19.45
N TYR A 4 4.09 7.63 18.25
CA TYR A 4 3.43 8.32 17.14
C TYR A 4 2.60 7.28 16.38
N HIS A 5 1.39 7.02 16.86
CA HIS A 5 0.41 6.25 16.10
C HIS A 5 -0.34 7.26 15.24
N THR A 6 -0.02 7.31 13.95
CA THR A 6 -0.71 8.17 12.99
C THR A 6 -1.33 7.29 11.92
N VAL A 7 -2.63 7.46 11.71
CA VAL A 7 -3.33 6.88 10.57
C VAL A 7 -3.01 7.76 9.36
N VAL A 8 -2.21 7.22 8.44
CA VAL A 8 -1.82 7.94 7.23
C VAL A 8 -2.93 7.84 6.17
N PHE A 9 -3.66 6.73 6.12
CA PHE A 9 -4.73 6.51 5.14
C PHE A 9 -5.72 5.46 5.65
N SER A 10 -7.03 5.75 5.56
CA SER A 10 -8.10 4.85 5.98
C SER A 10 -9.36 5.08 5.13
N GLU A 11 -9.43 4.41 3.99
CA GLU A 11 -10.57 4.45 3.07
C GLU A 11 -11.15 3.04 2.91
N HIS A 12 -12.47 2.93 2.77
CA HIS A 12 -13.14 1.61 2.70
C HIS A 12 -14.19 1.48 1.59
N GLU A 13 -14.60 2.58 0.95
CA GLU A 13 -15.77 2.57 0.04
C GLU A 13 -15.40 2.63 -1.45
N ASN A 14 -14.16 2.98 -1.79
CA ASN A 14 -13.69 3.13 -3.16
C ASN A 14 -12.66 2.03 -3.50
N ALA A 15 -12.44 1.74 -4.79
CA ALA A 15 -11.51 0.68 -5.23
C ALA A 15 -10.07 0.81 -4.67
N THR A 16 -9.66 2.00 -4.24
CA THR A 16 -8.40 2.30 -3.56
C THR A 16 -8.39 2.01 -2.06
N GLY A 17 -9.53 1.68 -1.48
CA GLY A 17 -9.70 1.41 -0.05
C GLY A 17 -8.94 0.18 0.44
N ILE A 18 -8.80 0.07 1.75
CA ILE A 18 -8.06 -0.99 2.44
C ILE A 18 -9.06 -1.94 3.10
N ILE A 19 -8.90 -3.24 2.87
CA ILE A 19 -9.78 -4.27 3.44
C ILE A 19 -8.96 -5.33 4.16
N ARG A 20 -7.99 -5.95 3.47
CA ARG A 20 -7.17 -7.03 4.01
C ARG A 20 -5.70 -6.83 3.61
N PRO A 21 -5.02 -5.84 4.19
CA PRO A 21 -3.60 -5.63 3.95
C PRO A 21 -2.80 -6.82 4.52
N ILE A 22 -1.80 -7.28 3.78
CA ILE A 22 -0.98 -8.44 4.20
C ILE A 22 0.51 -8.14 4.34
N ALA A 23 1.01 -7.17 3.59
CA ALA A 23 2.41 -6.77 3.58
C ALA A 23 2.51 -5.33 3.09
N LEU A 24 3.53 -4.62 3.56
CA LEU A 24 3.84 -3.25 3.15
C LEU A 24 5.36 -3.06 3.03
N ASP A 25 5.76 -2.11 2.22
CA ASP A 25 7.14 -1.60 2.19
C ASP A 25 7.16 -0.10 1.82
N LEU A 26 8.29 0.56 2.07
CA LEU A 26 8.42 2.01 1.94
C LEU A 26 9.42 2.40 0.85
N ASP A 27 8.99 3.32 -0.01
CA ASP A 27 9.88 4.11 -0.86
C ASP A 27 10.14 5.44 -0.16
N THR A 28 11.21 5.47 0.64
CA THR A 28 11.59 6.65 1.44
C THR A 28 12.20 7.77 0.60
N ILE A 29 12.66 7.48 -0.61
CA ILE A 29 13.23 8.47 -1.53
C ILE A 29 12.11 9.28 -2.19
N ASN A 30 11.07 8.60 -2.69
CA ASN A 30 9.97 9.27 -3.39
C ASN A 30 8.76 9.56 -2.49
N GLY A 31 8.75 9.04 -1.27
CA GLY A 31 7.75 9.35 -0.23
C GLY A 31 6.45 8.56 -0.36
N PHE A 32 6.55 7.26 -0.66
CA PHE A 32 5.40 6.37 -0.82
C PHE A 32 5.42 5.18 0.14
N VAL A 33 4.23 4.82 0.62
CA VAL A 33 3.97 3.49 1.19
C VAL A 33 3.39 2.63 0.08
N TYR A 34 3.93 1.43 -0.11
CA TYR A 34 3.35 0.39 -0.95
C TYR A 34 2.77 -0.71 -0.07
N TRP A 35 1.66 -1.31 -0.48
CA TRP A 35 1.10 -2.47 0.21
C TRP A 35 0.43 -3.44 -0.75
N ILE A 36 0.29 -4.68 -0.28
CA ILE A 36 -0.58 -5.67 -0.87
C ILE A 36 -1.87 -5.72 -0.05
N ASP A 37 -3.02 -5.61 -0.73
CA ASP A 37 -4.35 -5.82 -0.14
C ASP A 37 -5.02 -7.00 -0.82
N LEU A 38 -5.48 -8.00 -0.05
CA LEU A 38 -6.21 -9.15 -0.59
C LEU A 38 -7.63 -8.80 -1.04
N GLY A 39 -8.09 -7.59 -0.75
CA GLY A 39 -9.41 -7.10 -1.11
C GLY A 39 -10.54 -7.85 -0.41
N GLY A 40 -11.73 -7.66 -0.94
CA GLY A 40 -12.99 -8.21 -0.45
C GLY A 40 -14.16 -7.36 -0.92
N GLY A 41 -15.29 -7.99 -1.23
CA GLY A 41 -16.46 -7.29 -1.77
C GLY A 41 -16.13 -6.58 -3.08
N GLN A 42 -16.26 -5.25 -3.09
CA GLN A 42 -15.97 -4.40 -4.27
C GLN A 42 -14.49 -3.98 -4.38
N ILE A 43 -13.67 -4.28 -3.36
CA ILE A 43 -12.26 -3.93 -3.34
C ILE A 43 -11.46 -5.09 -3.94
N PRO A 44 -10.65 -4.85 -4.99
CA PRO A 44 -9.90 -5.92 -5.65
C PRO A 44 -8.69 -6.34 -4.81
N LEU A 45 -8.21 -7.56 -5.08
CA LEU A 45 -6.83 -7.95 -4.77
C LEU A 45 -5.89 -7.01 -5.54
N LYS A 46 -4.96 -6.37 -4.83
CA LYS A 46 -4.10 -5.34 -5.44
C LYS A 46 -2.75 -5.16 -4.79
N ILE A 47 -1.82 -4.60 -5.57
CA ILE A 47 -0.69 -3.83 -5.06
C ILE A 47 -1.07 -2.36 -5.20
N ALA A 48 -0.99 -1.61 -4.11
CA ALA A 48 -1.37 -0.21 -4.07
C ALA A 48 -0.30 0.65 -3.40
N ARG A 49 -0.40 1.97 -3.60
CA ARG A 49 0.48 2.94 -2.95
C ARG A 49 -0.26 4.20 -2.53
N VAL A 50 0.33 4.92 -1.59
CA VAL A 50 -0.13 6.25 -1.13
C VAL A 50 1.07 7.08 -0.71
N ARG A 51 0.97 8.40 -0.83
CA ARG A 51 2.00 9.29 -0.30
C ARG A 51 2.05 9.21 1.23
N PHE A 52 3.19 9.53 1.83
CA PHE A 52 3.35 9.57 3.31
C PHE A 52 2.39 10.54 4.03
N ASP A 53 1.81 11.50 3.31
CA ASP A 53 0.80 12.41 3.83
C ASP A 53 -0.65 11.89 3.65
N GLY A 54 -0.81 10.65 3.19
CA GLY A 54 -2.10 10.00 3.00
C GLY A 54 -2.81 10.34 1.69
N LYS A 55 -2.22 11.20 0.86
CA LYS A 55 -2.86 11.68 -0.36
C LYS A 55 -2.53 10.82 -1.56
N SER A 56 -3.39 10.95 -2.57
CA SER A 56 -3.25 10.33 -3.89
C SER A 56 -3.07 8.80 -3.82
N PRO A 57 -3.99 8.06 -3.20
CA PRO A 57 -3.95 6.61 -3.20
C PRO A 57 -4.15 6.08 -4.63
N GLU A 58 -3.39 5.04 -4.98
CA GLU A 58 -3.37 4.48 -6.33
C GLU A 58 -3.29 2.95 -6.28
N ASN A 59 -4.09 2.30 -7.12
CA ASN A 59 -3.94 0.87 -7.40
C ASN A 59 -2.89 0.69 -8.49
N VAL A 60 -1.71 0.20 -8.13
CA VAL A 60 -0.57 0.03 -9.05
C VAL A 60 -0.75 -1.23 -9.90
N VAL A 61 -1.25 -2.31 -9.29
CA VAL A 61 -1.54 -3.58 -9.96
C VAL A 61 -2.85 -4.13 -9.43
N VAL A 62 -3.78 -4.48 -10.34
CA VAL A 62 -5.09 -5.07 -10.00
C VAL A 62 -5.38 -6.39 -10.75
N ASP A 63 -4.57 -6.73 -11.75
CA ASP A 63 -4.79 -7.89 -12.62
C ASP A 63 -3.66 -8.92 -12.48
N ASN A 64 -3.96 -10.18 -12.80
CA ASN A 64 -3.01 -11.31 -12.82
C ASN A 64 -2.29 -11.58 -11.48
N LEU A 65 -2.89 -11.18 -10.36
CA LEU A 65 -2.39 -11.47 -9.02
C LEU A 65 -2.99 -12.80 -8.52
N LEU A 66 -2.14 -13.77 -8.23
CA LEU A 66 -2.54 -15.08 -7.68
C LEU A 66 -2.03 -15.24 -6.24
N GLN A 67 -2.47 -14.34 -5.35
CA GLN A 67 -2.09 -14.29 -3.93
C GLN A 67 -0.60 -13.96 -3.68
N PRO A 68 -0.18 -12.73 -4.01
CA PRO A 68 1.09 -12.22 -3.50
C PRO A 68 1.07 -12.23 -1.97
N ASN A 69 2.18 -12.57 -1.32
CA ASN A 69 2.31 -12.64 0.14
C ASN A 69 3.33 -11.63 0.70
N TYR A 70 4.32 -11.26 -0.11
CA TYR A 70 5.42 -10.38 0.27
C TYR A 70 5.61 -9.33 -0.81
N ILE A 71 5.92 -8.11 -0.39
CA ILE A 71 6.40 -7.04 -1.25
C ILE A 71 7.72 -6.56 -0.68
N VAL A 72 8.69 -6.32 -1.56
CA VAL A 72 9.94 -5.64 -1.21
C VAL A 72 10.13 -4.56 -2.27
N TYR A 73 10.33 -3.34 -1.81
CA TYR A 73 10.74 -2.22 -2.62
C TYR A 73 12.26 -2.11 -2.53
N ASN A 74 12.96 -2.49 -3.60
CA ASN A 74 14.42 -2.35 -3.64
C ASN A 74 14.78 -0.87 -3.86
N LEU A 75 15.30 -0.24 -2.82
CA LEU A 75 16.00 1.03 -2.93
C LEU A 75 17.40 0.73 -3.46
N ASP A 76 17.58 0.64 -4.78
CA ASP A 76 18.92 0.70 -5.38
C ASP A 76 19.48 2.12 -5.16
N LEU A 77 20.02 2.35 -3.97
CA LEU A 77 20.98 3.39 -3.71
C LEU A 77 22.31 2.85 -4.24
N HIS A 78 22.65 3.17 -5.48
CA HIS A 78 24.04 3.12 -5.90
C HIS A 78 24.85 3.98 -4.93
N CYS A 79 25.62 3.32 -4.05
CA CYS A 79 26.65 3.94 -3.22
C CYS A 79 27.85 4.36 -4.06
#